data_AF-A0A147KD97-F1
#
_entry.id   AF-A0A147KD97-F1
#
_cell.length_a   1.000
_cell.length_b   1.000
_cell.length_c   1.000
_cell.angle_alpha   90.00
_cell.angle_beta   90.00
_cell.angle_gamma   90.00
#
_symmetry.space_group_name_H-M   'P 1'
#
loop_
_entity.id
_entity.type
_entity.pdbx_description
1 polymer ?
#
loop_
_entity_poly.entity_id
_entity_poly.type
_entity_poly.pdbx_seq_one_letter_code
_entity_poly.pdbx_strand_id
1 'polypeptide(L)'
;MSEENSAGEARVPAAATWGLFVAWALHDAEELVTMAHWSRRARPRLEKALPWVPSAVWDRMDVSQEHVNLSLGLMGCVVAAAAAEGARTNGRSPFYQAVLTGFGLHTVSHVASAVVTRGYTPGVVTAPLVAAPFTLWARQRLRRAGVPEAQTGPAAALLFLPLVAGVHGAAGALLAARDRWRRRSRTGRSRRG
;
A
#
# COMPACT_ATOMS: atom_id res chain seq x y z
N MET A 1 6.18 47.57 -23.37
CA MET A 1 5.33 46.49 -23.91
C MET A 1 5.78 45.23 -23.19
N SER A 2 5.19 44.99 -22.02
CA SER A 2 5.62 43.96 -21.08
C SER A 2 4.70 42.76 -21.25
N GLU A 3 5.05 41.85 -22.15
CA GLU A 3 4.47 40.51 -22.17
C GLU A 3 5.19 39.70 -21.09
N GLU A 4 4.75 39.91 -19.86
CA GLU A 4 5.08 39.05 -18.74
C GLU A 4 4.40 37.70 -19.01
N ASN A 5 5.18 36.80 -19.60
CA ASN A 5 4.83 35.41 -19.84
C ASN A 5 4.64 34.73 -18.48
N SER A 6 3.46 34.93 -17.88
CA SER A 6 2.94 34.08 -16.82
C SER A 6 2.74 32.70 -17.42
N ALA A 7 3.82 31.94 -17.49
CA ALA A 7 3.79 30.50 -17.69
C ALA A 7 3.10 29.93 -16.45
N GLY A 8 1.77 30.02 -16.42
CA GLY A 8 0.95 29.40 -15.40
C GLY A 8 1.31 27.91 -15.39
N GLU A 9 1.84 27.43 -14.27
CA GLU A 9 2.15 26.01 -14.11
C GLU A 9 0.97 25.18 -14.59
N ALA A 10 1.18 24.36 -15.61
CA ALA A 10 0.11 23.57 -16.19
C ALA A 10 -0.51 22.71 -15.08
N ARG A 11 -1.81 22.86 -14.85
CA ARG A 11 -2.50 22.17 -13.75
C ARG A 11 -2.42 20.66 -13.94
N VAL A 12 -2.01 19.95 -12.89
CA VAL A 12 -2.02 18.49 -12.86
C VAL A 12 -3.48 18.02 -12.81
N PRO A 13 -3.90 17.08 -13.68
CA PRO A 13 -5.26 16.55 -13.63
C PRO A 13 -5.55 15.89 -12.29
N ALA A 14 -6.75 16.09 -11.73
CA ALA A 14 -7.17 15.45 -10.49
C ALA A 14 -7.07 13.91 -10.54
N ALA A 15 -7.24 13.32 -11.71
CA ALA A 15 -7.06 11.89 -11.92
C ALA A 15 -5.61 11.42 -11.69
N ALA A 16 -4.59 12.27 -11.87
CA ALA A 16 -3.21 11.92 -11.55
C ALA A 16 -3.00 11.79 -10.03
N THR A 17 -3.75 12.52 -9.21
CA THR A 17 -3.63 12.47 -7.75
C THR A 17 -4.62 11.48 -7.14
N TRP A 18 -5.93 11.68 -7.32
CA TRP A 18 -6.97 10.78 -6.79
C TRP A 18 -6.98 9.41 -7.44
N GLY A 19 -6.48 9.28 -8.67
CA GLY A 19 -6.31 7.98 -9.30
C GLY A 19 -5.34 7.08 -8.55
N LEU A 20 -4.46 7.61 -7.69
CA LEU A 20 -3.58 6.82 -6.83
C LEU A 20 -4.41 5.97 -5.86
N PHE A 21 -5.39 6.59 -5.21
CA PHE A 21 -6.28 5.89 -4.29
C PHE A 21 -7.13 4.83 -5.02
N VAL A 22 -7.66 5.18 -6.20
CA VAL A 22 -8.47 4.24 -7.00
C VAL A 22 -7.63 3.06 -7.51
N ALA A 23 -6.44 3.33 -8.06
CA ALA A 23 -5.54 2.30 -8.56
C ALA A 23 -5.05 1.40 -7.43
N TRP A 24 -4.73 1.98 -6.27
CA TRP A 24 -4.40 1.21 -5.07
C TRP A 24 -5.56 0.32 -4.64
N ALA A 25 -6.77 0.85 -4.51
CA ALA A 25 -7.94 0.08 -4.07
C ALA A 25 -8.26 -1.10 -5.01
N LEU A 26 -8.12 -0.91 -6.33
CA LEU A 26 -8.30 -1.99 -7.31
C LEU A 26 -7.21 -3.06 -7.20
N HIS A 27 -5.96 -2.66 -7.02
CA HIS A 27 -4.83 -3.58 -6.86
C HIS A 27 -4.95 -4.39 -5.57
N ASP A 28 -5.24 -3.70 -4.48
CA ASP A 28 -5.34 -4.27 -3.14
C ASP A 28 -6.58 -5.18 -2.99
N ALA A 29 -7.67 -4.89 -3.72
CA ALA A 29 -8.82 -5.79 -3.80
C ALA A 29 -8.49 -7.14 -4.47
N GLU A 30 -7.69 -7.16 -5.53
CA GLU A 30 -7.20 -8.41 -6.10
C GLU A 30 -6.34 -9.16 -5.08
N GLU A 31 -5.42 -8.45 -4.43
CA GLU A 31 -4.56 -9.04 -3.40
C GLU A 31 -5.40 -9.68 -2.29
N LEU A 32 -6.39 -8.99 -1.73
CA LEU A 32 -7.27 -9.53 -0.70
C LEU A 32 -7.97 -10.82 -1.09
N VAL A 33 -8.58 -10.83 -2.28
CA VAL A 33 -9.40 -11.95 -2.72
C VAL A 33 -8.54 -13.19 -2.99
N THR A 34 -7.28 -12.99 -3.37
CA THR A 34 -6.41 -14.07 -3.83
C THR A 34 -5.36 -14.51 -2.81
N MET A 35 -4.94 -13.62 -1.91
CA MET A 35 -3.81 -13.84 -0.99
C MET A 35 -4.08 -14.98 -0.01
N ALA A 36 -5.28 -15.11 0.54
CA ALA A 36 -5.59 -16.20 1.48
C ALA A 36 -5.47 -17.59 0.80
N HIS A 37 -6.01 -17.74 -0.40
CA HIS A 37 -5.91 -19.00 -1.16
C HIS A 37 -4.45 -19.28 -1.57
N TRP A 38 -3.77 -18.25 -2.10
CA TRP A 38 -2.38 -18.37 -2.53
C TRP A 38 -1.44 -18.73 -1.39
N SER A 39 -1.52 -18.05 -0.24
CA SER A 39 -0.65 -18.29 0.92
C SER A 39 -0.75 -19.73 1.42
N ARG A 40 -1.96 -20.29 1.51
CA ARG A 40 -2.14 -21.71 1.89
C ARG A 40 -1.48 -22.67 0.91
N ARG A 41 -1.55 -22.39 -0.39
CA ARG A 41 -0.95 -23.23 -1.45
C ARG A 41 0.56 -23.04 -1.57
N ALA A 42 1.05 -21.83 -1.32
CA ALA A 42 2.45 -21.46 -1.45
C ALA A 42 3.27 -21.86 -0.20
N ARG A 43 2.67 -21.86 1.00
CA ARG A 43 3.35 -22.12 2.27
C ARG A 43 4.24 -23.37 2.26
N PRO A 44 3.79 -24.57 1.87
CA PRO A 44 4.66 -25.76 1.86
C PRO A 44 5.84 -25.66 0.89
N ARG A 45 5.72 -24.85 -0.17
CA ARG A 45 6.81 -24.62 -1.14
C ARG A 45 7.79 -23.57 -0.62
N LEU A 46 7.29 -22.51 0.02
CA LEU A 46 8.09 -21.45 0.60
C LEU A 46 8.89 -21.95 1.81
N GLU A 47 8.29 -22.75 2.70
CA GLU A 47 8.98 -23.39 3.82
C GLU A 47 10.15 -24.27 3.36
N LYS A 48 9.98 -25.00 2.24
CA LYS A 48 11.05 -25.80 1.63
C LYS A 48 12.13 -24.93 0.96
N ALA A 49 11.74 -23.82 0.34
CA ALA A 49 12.66 -22.94 -0.37
C ALA A 49 13.46 -22.01 0.56
N LEU A 50 12.93 -21.72 1.74
CA LEU A 50 13.52 -20.82 2.73
C LEU A 50 13.71 -21.56 4.07
N PRO A 51 14.53 -22.63 4.12
CA PRO A 51 14.69 -23.46 5.31
C PRO A 51 15.36 -22.72 6.49
N TRP A 52 15.98 -21.56 6.23
CA TRP A 52 16.55 -20.68 7.24
C TRP A 52 15.52 -19.79 7.95
N VAL A 53 14.26 -19.75 7.49
CA VAL A 53 13.19 -18.98 8.13
C VAL A 53 12.54 -19.82 9.24
N PRO A 54 12.54 -19.38 10.51
CA PRO A 54 11.96 -20.15 11.62
C PRO A 54 10.47 -20.46 11.42
N SER A 55 10.02 -21.65 11.85
CA SER A 55 8.58 -22.06 11.85
C SER A 55 7.65 -21.01 12.47
N ALA A 56 8.10 -20.38 13.56
CA ALA A 56 7.37 -19.31 14.23
C ALA A 56 7.10 -18.07 13.35
N VAL A 57 7.90 -17.83 12.31
CA VAL A 57 7.62 -16.76 11.32
C VAL A 57 6.47 -17.18 10.42
N TRP A 58 6.44 -18.43 9.96
CA TRP A 58 5.36 -18.98 9.14
C TRP A 58 4.03 -19.02 9.90
N ASP A 59 4.04 -19.35 11.18
CA ASP A 59 2.84 -19.36 12.01
C ASP A 59 2.28 -17.95 12.25
N ARG A 60 3.15 -16.93 12.30
CA ARG A 60 2.73 -15.52 12.41
C ARG A 60 2.14 -14.96 11.11
N MET A 61 2.32 -15.64 9.98
CA MET A 61 1.66 -15.27 8.72
C MET A 61 0.17 -15.65 8.72
N ASP A 62 -0.29 -16.45 9.68
CA ASP A 62 -1.71 -16.74 9.88
C ASP A 62 -2.39 -15.59 10.65
N VAL A 63 -2.57 -14.47 9.96
CA VAL A 63 -3.26 -13.29 10.49
C VAL A 63 -4.77 -13.41 10.31
N SER A 64 -5.53 -13.00 11.33
CA SER A 64 -7.00 -13.02 11.24
C SER A 64 -7.50 -12.08 10.14
N GLN A 65 -8.63 -12.43 9.51
CA GLN A 65 -9.27 -11.58 8.49
C GLN A 65 -9.58 -10.18 9.04
N GLU A 66 -9.92 -10.08 10.32
CA GLU A 66 -10.15 -8.80 10.98
C GLU A 66 -8.89 -7.93 11.04
N HIS A 67 -7.73 -8.52 11.35
CA HIS A 67 -6.44 -7.83 11.33
C HIS A 67 -6.08 -7.34 9.93
N VAL A 68 -6.30 -8.19 8.92
CA VAL A 68 -6.08 -7.85 7.51
C VAL A 68 -6.97 -6.67 7.10
N ASN A 69 -8.28 -6.74 7.37
CA ASN A 69 -9.23 -5.68 7.03
C ASN A 69 -8.87 -4.35 7.70
N LEU A 70 -8.47 -4.38 8.97
CA LEU A 70 -8.04 -3.18 9.68
C LEU A 70 -6.75 -2.61 9.11
N SER A 71 -5.77 -3.48 8.81
CA SER A 71 -4.50 -3.09 8.19
C SER A 71 -4.74 -2.41 6.85
N LEU A 72 -5.63 -2.96 6.03
CA LEU A 72 -6.05 -2.35 4.78
C LEU A 72 -6.74 -1.01 4.94
N GLY A 73 -7.65 -0.88 5.91
CA GLY A 73 -8.31 0.39 6.19
C GLY A 73 -7.29 1.47 6.57
N LEU A 74 -6.32 1.13 7.41
CA LEU A 74 -5.23 2.03 7.79
C LEU A 74 -4.35 2.42 6.60
N MET A 75 -3.97 1.46 5.75
CA MET A 75 -3.21 1.74 4.53
C MET A 75 -4.02 2.63 3.58
N GLY A 76 -5.31 2.35 3.41
CA GLY A 76 -6.23 3.15 2.62
C GLY A 76 -6.30 4.60 3.09
N CYS A 77 -6.29 4.85 4.40
CA CYS A 77 -6.19 6.20 4.96
C CYS A 77 -4.87 6.89 4.58
N VAL A 78 -3.74 6.18 4.63
CA VAL A 78 -2.42 6.72 4.23
C VAL A 78 -2.43 7.10 2.75
N VAL A 79 -2.91 6.21 1.88
CA VAL A 79 -2.97 6.43 0.43
C VAL A 79 -3.96 7.55 0.08
N ALA A 80 -5.12 7.60 0.75
CA ALA A 80 -6.10 8.68 0.57
C ALA A 80 -5.54 10.03 1.02
N ALA A 81 -4.83 10.09 2.15
CA ALA A 81 -4.16 11.30 2.62
C ALA A 81 -3.09 11.76 1.63
N ALA A 82 -2.31 10.84 1.06
CA ALA A 82 -1.32 11.14 0.03
C ALA A 82 -1.99 11.69 -1.25
N ALA A 83 -3.08 11.07 -1.70
CA ALA A 83 -3.83 11.54 -2.86
C ALA A 83 -4.45 12.93 -2.64
N ALA A 84 -5.03 13.18 -1.47
CA ALA A 84 -5.60 14.47 -1.09
C ALA A 84 -4.53 15.56 -1.04
N GLU A 85 -3.39 15.26 -0.44
CA GLU A 85 -2.26 16.17 -0.35
C GLU A 85 -1.65 16.45 -1.74
N GLY A 86 -1.57 15.42 -2.60
CA GLY A 86 -1.22 15.58 -4.00
C GLY A 86 -2.18 16.52 -4.74
N ALA A 87 -3.50 16.34 -4.55
CA ALA A 87 -4.51 17.22 -5.14
C ALA A 87 -4.37 18.67 -4.64
N ARG A 88 -4.17 18.85 -3.33
CA ARG A 88 -4.00 20.17 -2.68
C ARG A 88 -2.76 20.92 -3.19
N THR A 89 -1.69 20.19 -3.48
CA THR A 89 -0.38 20.74 -3.86
C THR A 89 -0.11 20.70 -5.37
N ASN A 90 -1.13 20.39 -6.19
CA ASN A 90 -0.96 20.20 -7.64
C ASN A 90 0.17 19.19 -7.97
N GLY A 91 0.28 18.12 -7.17
CA GLY A 91 1.27 17.06 -7.32
C GLY A 91 2.64 17.33 -6.69
N ARG A 92 2.88 18.53 -6.14
CA ARG A 92 4.20 18.93 -5.60
C ARG A 92 4.52 18.34 -4.23
N SER A 93 3.54 17.75 -3.54
CA SER A 93 3.75 17.15 -2.23
C SER A 93 4.77 16.01 -2.28
N PRO A 94 5.86 16.09 -1.48
CA PRO A 94 6.82 14.99 -1.35
C PRO A 94 6.17 13.72 -0.83
N PHE A 95 5.15 13.84 0.03
CA PHE A 95 4.41 12.69 0.56
C PHE A 95 3.62 11.98 -0.54
N TYR A 96 2.87 12.73 -1.36
CA TYR A 96 2.18 12.17 -2.53
C TYR A 96 3.16 11.48 -3.48
N GLN A 97 4.26 12.15 -3.82
CA GLN A 97 5.26 11.60 -4.74
C GLN A 97 5.94 10.36 -4.17
N ALA A 98 6.24 10.33 -2.87
CA ALA A 98 6.80 9.15 -2.21
C ALA A 98 5.84 7.96 -2.24
N VAL A 99 4.55 8.16 -1.96
CA VAL A 99 3.54 7.09 -2.02
C VAL A 99 3.33 6.61 -3.46
N LEU A 100 3.28 7.53 -4.43
CA LEU A 100 3.22 7.17 -5.85
C LEU A 100 4.45 6.36 -6.29
N THR A 101 5.65 6.74 -5.86
CA THR A 101 6.89 5.99 -6.09
C THR A 101 6.82 4.61 -5.46
N GLY A 102 6.43 4.52 -4.19
CA GLY A 102 6.29 3.27 -3.45
C GLY A 102 5.28 2.33 -4.11
N PHE A 103 4.12 2.85 -4.52
CA PHE A 103 3.10 2.09 -5.22
C PHE A 103 3.62 1.51 -6.55
N GLY A 104 4.34 2.31 -7.35
CA GLY A 104 5.00 1.81 -8.56
C GLY A 104 6.03 0.72 -8.27
N LEU A 105 6.90 0.90 -7.29
CA LEU A 105 7.93 -0.08 -6.94
C LEU A 105 7.32 -1.38 -6.39
N HIS A 106 6.24 -1.29 -5.62
CA HIS A 106 5.46 -2.44 -5.11
C HIS A 106 4.97 -3.33 -6.26
N THR A 107 4.47 -2.75 -7.36
CA THR A 107 4.03 -3.54 -8.53
C THR A 107 5.14 -4.37 -9.17
N VAL A 108 6.38 -3.88 -9.16
CA VAL A 108 7.53 -4.64 -9.70
C VAL A 108 7.78 -5.89 -8.87
N SER A 109 7.60 -5.81 -7.54
CA SER A 109 7.81 -6.95 -6.65
C SER A 109 6.81 -8.09 -6.92
N HIS A 110 5.58 -7.77 -7.30
CA HIS A 110 4.56 -8.75 -7.69
C HIS A 110 4.87 -9.44 -9.01
N VAL A 111 5.27 -8.66 -10.02
CA VAL A 111 5.67 -9.24 -11.31
C VAL A 111 6.91 -10.14 -11.14
N ALA A 112 7.90 -9.70 -10.36
CA ALA A 112 9.08 -10.51 -10.06
C ALA A 112 8.71 -11.80 -9.32
N SER A 113 7.81 -11.72 -8.33
CA SER A 113 7.34 -12.88 -7.58
C SER A 113 6.59 -13.88 -8.47
N ALA A 114 5.76 -13.41 -9.40
CA ALA A 114 5.08 -14.28 -10.37
C ALA A 114 6.06 -15.00 -11.30
N VAL A 115 7.09 -14.30 -11.78
CA VAL A 115 8.14 -14.87 -12.64
C VAL A 115 8.95 -15.94 -11.87
N VAL A 116 9.38 -15.63 -10.65
CA VAL A 116 10.16 -16.54 -9.82
C VAL A 116 9.36 -17.79 -9.44
N THR A 117 8.08 -17.62 -9.09
CA THR A 117 7.20 -18.74 -8.71
C THR A 117 6.61 -19.49 -9.91
N ARG A 118 6.82 -18.99 -11.14
CA ARG A 118 6.25 -19.51 -12.40
C ARG A 118 4.76 -19.80 -12.30
N GLY A 119 4.03 -18.91 -11.63
CA GLY A 119 2.63 -19.13 -11.30
C GLY A 119 1.91 -17.85 -10.94
N TYR A 120 0.60 -17.99 -10.72
CA TYR A 120 -0.21 -16.89 -10.25
C TYR A 120 0.23 -16.47 -8.84
N THR A 121 0.47 -15.17 -8.65
CA THR A 121 0.66 -14.54 -7.35
C THR A 121 -0.39 -13.44 -7.18
N PRO A 122 -0.82 -13.15 -5.94
CA PRO A 122 -1.67 -12.00 -5.66
C PRO A 122 -1.10 -10.74 -6.31
N GLY A 123 -1.95 -9.94 -6.95
CA GLY A 123 -1.53 -8.71 -7.63
C GLY A 123 -0.93 -8.89 -9.03
N VAL A 124 -0.73 -10.13 -9.53
CA VAL A 124 -0.12 -10.35 -10.86
C VAL A 124 -0.95 -9.82 -12.02
N VAL A 125 -2.28 -9.68 -11.86
CA VAL A 125 -3.14 -9.15 -12.93
C VAL A 125 -3.19 -7.63 -12.89
N THR A 126 -3.49 -7.06 -11.73
CA THR A 126 -3.66 -5.61 -11.58
C THR A 126 -2.32 -4.86 -11.52
N ALA A 127 -1.21 -5.49 -11.13
CA ALA A 127 0.12 -4.86 -11.20
C ALA A 127 0.45 -4.35 -12.61
N PRO A 128 0.45 -5.18 -13.67
CA PRO A 128 0.74 -4.72 -15.04
C PRO A 128 -0.44 -3.98 -15.70
N LEU A 129 -1.69 -4.23 -15.30
CA LEU A 129 -2.87 -3.65 -15.99
C LEU A 129 -3.40 -2.36 -15.37
N VAL A 130 -3.17 -2.14 -14.08
CA VAL A 130 -3.73 -0.99 -13.34
C VAL A 130 -2.61 -0.18 -12.74
N ALA A 131 -1.83 -0.79 -11.85
CA ALA A 131 -0.96 -0.05 -10.95
C ALA A 131 0.31 0.49 -11.64
N ALA A 132 0.97 -0.31 -12.49
CA ALA A 132 2.10 0.15 -13.30
C ALA A 132 1.68 1.19 -14.36
N PRO A 133 0.62 0.96 -15.19
CA PRO A 133 0.16 1.95 -16.16
C PRO A 133 -0.25 3.27 -15.49
N PHE A 134 -0.99 3.21 -14.37
CA PHE A 134 -1.36 4.40 -13.62
C PHE A 134 -0.14 5.16 -13.13
N THR A 135 0.83 4.48 -12.52
CA THR A 135 2.02 5.14 -11.95
C THR A 135 2.84 5.84 -13.03
N LEU A 136 3.07 5.18 -14.17
CA LEU A 136 3.79 5.75 -15.30
C LEU A 136 3.04 6.97 -15.86
N TRP A 137 1.73 6.86 -16.02
CA TRP A 137 0.90 7.94 -16.52
C TRP A 137 0.88 9.14 -15.57
N ALA A 138 0.68 8.93 -14.26
CA ALA A 138 0.67 10.00 -13.26
C ALA A 138 2.02 10.75 -13.22
N ARG A 139 3.14 10.01 -13.24
CA ARG A 139 4.49 10.60 -13.35
C ARG A 139 4.66 11.43 -14.62
N GLN A 140 4.17 10.94 -15.75
CA GLN A 140 4.22 11.69 -17.01
C GLN A 140 3.41 13.00 -16.90
N ARG A 141 2.26 13.00 -16.22
CA ARG A 141 1.46 14.22 -15.98
C ARG A 141 2.17 15.21 -15.07
N LEU A 142 2.79 14.75 -13.98
CA LEU A 142 3.60 15.60 -13.09
C LEU A 142 4.76 16.26 -13.86
N ARG A 143 5.50 15.49 -14.65
CA ARG A 143 6.61 15.99 -15.48
C ARG A 143 6.15 17.03 -16.50
N ARG A 144 5.04 16.79 -17.20
CA ARG A 144 4.47 17.74 -18.17
C ARG A 144 3.98 19.02 -17.51
N ALA A 145 3.58 18.95 -16.24
CA ALA A 145 3.19 20.10 -15.42
C ALA A 145 4.38 20.87 -14.82
N GLY A 146 5.62 20.43 -15.06
CA GLY A 146 6.81 21.05 -14.49
C GLY A 146 6.98 20.79 -12.99
N VAL A 147 6.28 19.79 -12.42
CA VAL A 147 6.41 19.44 -11.01
C VAL A 147 7.80 18.85 -10.77
N PRO A 148 8.62 19.42 -9.86
CA PRO A 148 9.91 18.85 -9.50
C PRO A 148 9.73 17.45 -8.90
N GLU A 149 10.56 16.52 -9.36
CA GLU A 149 10.59 15.18 -8.80
C GLU A 149 11.20 15.23 -7.40
N ALA A 150 10.43 14.80 -6.40
CA ALA A 150 10.93 14.60 -5.06
C ALA A 150 12.06 13.56 -5.11
N GLN A 151 13.19 13.87 -4.47
CA GLN A 151 14.35 12.97 -4.41
C GLN A 151 13.98 11.70 -3.64
N THR A 152 13.38 10.75 -4.33
CA THR A 152 13.01 9.43 -3.81
C THR A 152 13.91 8.44 -4.53
N GLY A 153 15.07 8.19 -3.94
CA GLY A 153 16.02 7.21 -4.48
C GLY A 153 15.43 5.79 -4.49
N PRO A 154 16.10 4.82 -5.15
CA PRO A 154 15.65 3.43 -5.21
C PRO A 154 15.43 2.77 -3.84
N ALA A 155 16.09 3.28 -2.79
CA ALA A 155 15.85 2.89 -1.39
C ALA A 155 14.42 3.15 -0.90
N ALA A 156 13.63 3.99 -1.61
CA ALA A 156 12.22 4.20 -1.30
C ALA A 156 11.38 2.91 -1.41
N ALA A 157 11.78 1.93 -2.24
CA ALA A 157 11.17 0.60 -2.23
C ALA A 157 11.31 -0.09 -0.86
N LEU A 158 12.45 0.10 -0.20
CA LEU A 158 12.70 -0.47 1.12
C LEU A 158 11.86 0.18 2.21
N LEU A 159 11.33 1.39 2.00
CA LEU A 159 10.40 2.05 2.93
C LEU A 159 9.00 1.42 2.92
N PHE A 160 8.68 0.62 1.91
CA PHE A 160 7.40 -0.10 1.85
C PHE A 160 7.33 -1.20 2.91
N LEU A 161 8.45 -1.89 3.19
CA LEU A 161 8.54 -2.92 4.24
C LEU A 161 8.21 -2.39 5.64
N PRO A 162 8.87 -1.32 6.16
CA PRO A 162 8.53 -0.75 7.45
C PRO A 162 7.15 -0.09 7.47
N LEU A 163 6.64 0.42 6.33
CA LEU A 163 5.27 0.94 6.27
C LEU A 163 4.24 -0.18 6.47
N VAL A 164 4.37 -1.29 5.73
CA VAL A 164 3.50 -2.46 5.87
C VAL A 164 3.61 -3.04 7.27
N ALA A 165 4.83 -3.19 7.79
CA ALA A 165 5.06 -3.64 9.17
C ALA A 165 4.43 -2.69 10.20
N GLY A 166 4.54 -1.38 10.00
CA GLY A 166 3.95 -0.35 10.86
C GLY A 166 2.43 -0.39 10.86
N VAL A 167 1.81 -0.55 9.69
CA VAL A 167 0.35 -0.70 9.53
C VAL A 167 -0.15 -1.96 10.24
N HIS A 168 0.52 -3.10 10.04
CA HIS A 168 0.16 -4.33 10.75
C HIS A 168 0.40 -4.24 12.26
N GLY A 169 1.47 -3.58 12.70
CA GLY A 169 1.75 -3.32 14.10
C GLY A 169 0.66 -2.46 14.75
N ALA A 170 0.22 -1.40 14.06
CA ALA A 170 -0.87 -0.54 14.50
C ALA A 170 -2.21 -1.30 14.59
N ALA A 171 -2.55 -2.10 13.58
CA ALA A 171 -3.74 -2.95 13.59
C ALA A 171 -3.73 -3.92 14.79
N GLY A 172 -2.60 -4.60 15.02
CA GLY A 172 -2.43 -5.50 16.16
C GLY A 172 -2.58 -4.79 17.51
N ALA A 173 -1.99 -3.59 17.65
CA ALA A 173 -2.11 -2.79 18.87
C ALA A 173 -3.56 -2.34 19.14
N LEU A 174 -4.29 -1.92 18.09
CA LEU A 174 -5.69 -1.50 18.18
C LEU A 174 -6.61 -2.66 18.57
N LEU A 175 -6.46 -3.83 17.94
CA LEU A 175 -7.23 -5.02 18.29
C LEU A 175 -6.96 -5.47 19.72
N ALA A 176 -5.69 -5.50 20.13
CA ALA A 176 -5.31 -5.85 21.49
C ALA A 176 -5.87 -4.85 22.52
N ALA A 177 -5.88 -3.55 22.21
CA ALA A 177 -6.48 -2.52 23.07
C ALA A 177 -7.99 -2.70 23.21
N ARG A 178 -8.70 -2.95 22.10
CA ARG A 178 -10.14 -3.23 22.08
C ARG A 178 -10.50 -4.43 22.93
N ASP A 179 -9.73 -5.51 22.81
CA ASP A 179 -10.00 -6.75 23.54
C ASP A 179 -9.74 -6.59 25.05
N ARG A 180 -8.67 -5.86 25.43
CA ARG A 180 -8.43 -5.47 26.82
C ARG A 180 -9.59 -4.66 27.39
N TRP A 181 -10.11 -3.70 26.62
CA TRP A 181 -11.26 -2.89 27.03
C TRP A 181 -12.52 -3.74 27.21
N ARG A 182 -12.86 -4.60 26.24
CA ARG A 182 -14.02 -5.52 26.32
C ARG A 182 -13.96 -6.44 27.54
N ARG A 183 -12.78 -6.97 27.90
CA ARG A 183 -12.59 -7.80 29.10
C ARG A 183 -12.86 -7.03 30.39
N ARG A 184 -12.33 -5.80 30.50
CA ARG A 184 -12.56 -4.92 31.67
C ARG A 184 -14.03 -4.55 31.84
N SER A 185 -14.74 -4.27 30.75
CA SER A 185 -16.17 -3.91 30.80
C SER A 185 -17.06 -5.09 31.24
N ARG A 186 -16.67 -6.32 30.91
CA ARG A 186 -17.37 -7.55 31.35
C ARG A 186 -17.16 -7.86 32.83
N THR A 187 -15.92 -7.73 33.34
CA THR A 187 -15.64 -7.96 34.76
C THR A 187 -16.23 -6.88 35.67
N GLY A 188 -16.31 -5.63 35.20
CA GLY A 188 -16.99 -4.54 35.92
C GLY A 188 -18.51 -4.70 36.03
N ARG A 189 -19.15 -5.38 35.05
CA ARG A 189 -20.59 -5.67 35.06
C ARG A 189 -20.95 -6.86 35.96
N SER A 190 -20.08 -7.88 36.05
CA SER A 190 -20.27 -9.05 36.92
C SER A 190 -20.10 -8.76 38.41
N ARG A 191 -19.47 -7.64 38.80
CA ARG A 191 -19.31 -7.22 40.21
C ARG A 191 -20.45 -6.33 40.73
N ARG A 192 -21.43 -6.00 39.89
CA ARG A 192 -22.54 -5.08 40.19
C ARG A 192 -23.92 -5.74 40.15
N GLY A 193 -23.99 -7.05 39.90
CA GLY A 193 -25.20 -7.87 40.04
C GLY A 193 -24.98 -8.87 41.16
#